data_AF-A0AAV1H217-F1
#
_entry.id   AF-A0AAV1H217-F1
#
_cell.length_a   1.000
_cell.length_b   1.000
_cell.length_c   1.000
_cell.angle_alpha   90.00
_cell.angle_beta   90.00
_cell.angle_gamma   90.00
#
_symmetry.space_group_name_H-M   'P 1'
#
loop_
_entity.id
_entity.type
_entity.pdbx_description
1 polymer ?
#
loop_
_entity_poly.entity_id
_entity_poly.type
_entity_poly.pdbx_seq_one_letter_code
_entity_poly.pdbx_strand_id
1 'polypeptide(L)'
;MATKKKRTLSAQNDSWVVIAPDSVVDTQKHDSDPSFVRLRNPLTDEASLYMLGSGDVQLFEVKAFEEDFHSWFVGQTVQRDGRLLFITPMDPLYLILPYLIKSGKEGKFQPVDQVVMDEEFPACSRLLSCTHSLASLRHIAEEKEVANLKFHRYSQEKTMDWLKKKVERTVAALKKRHISVGEGVKSSTYVRVKSEPDHNEGEKLQLKCSRQLFQLFLLHLPV
;
A
#
# COMPACT_ATOMS: atom_id res chain seq x y z
N MET A 1 28.46 0.45 50.21
CA MET A 1 28.57 -0.23 48.90
C MET A 1 27.18 -0.69 48.48
N ALA A 2 26.53 0.06 47.59
CA ALA A 2 25.17 -0.28 47.13
C ALA A 2 25.27 -1.26 45.95
N THR A 3 24.81 -2.48 46.15
CA THR A 3 24.77 -3.54 45.15
C THR A 3 23.81 -3.15 44.02
N LYS A 4 24.34 -2.86 42.82
CA LYS A 4 23.56 -2.70 41.59
C LYS A 4 22.79 -4.00 41.32
N LYS A 5 21.48 -3.97 41.54
CA LYS A 5 20.55 -5.04 41.15
C LYS A 5 20.62 -5.15 39.63
N LYS A 6 21.22 -6.23 39.14
CA LYS A 6 21.32 -6.55 37.71
C LYS A 6 19.89 -6.67 37.18
N ARG A 7 19.46 -5.67 36.40
CA ARG A 7 18.17 -5.66 35.72
C ARG A 7 18.20 -6.86 34.77
N THR A 8 17.41 -7.88 35.08
CA THR A 8 17.12 -8.97 34.15
C THR A 8 16.65 -8.33 32.84
N LEU A 9 17.34 -8.65 31.75
CA LEU A 9 16.87 -8.33 30.39
C LEU A 9 15.54 -9.07 30.24
N SER A 10 14.44 -8.34 30.42
CA SER A 10 13.10 -8.80 30.07
C SER A 10 13.20 -9.30 28.64
N ALA A 11 12.72 -10.52 28.38
CA ALA A 11 12.44 -10.97 27.01
C ALA A 11 11.77 -9.81 26.28
N GLN A 12 12.35 -9.38 25.16
CA GLN A 12 11.75 -8.35 24.32
C GLN A 12 10.45 -8.95 23.78
N ASN A 13 9.35 -8.71 24.48
CA ASN A 13 8.03 -8.89 23.93
C ASN A 13 7.85 -7.77 22.91
N ASP A 14 8.29 -8.02 21.68
CA ASP A 14 8.06 -7.14 20.54
C ASP A 14 6.60 -7.32 20.10
N SER A 15 5.67 -6.82 20.91
CA SER A 15 4.27 -6.70 20.52
C SER A 15 4.10 -5.52 19.56
N TRP A 16 3.16 -5.61 18.64
CA TRP A 16 2.81 -4.52 17.74
C TRP A 16 1.39 -4.04 18.03
N VAL A 17 1.20 -2.73 18.01
CA VAL A 17 -0.13 -2.12 18.06
C VAL A 17 -0.57 -1.85 16.63
N VAL A 18 -1.72 -2.41 16.24
CA VAL A 18 -2.17 -2.43 14.85
C VAL A 18 -3.63 -2.00 14.75
N ILE A 19 -3.93 -1.14 13.78
CA ILE A 19 -5.28 -0.84 13.32
C ILE A 19 -5.49 -1.60 12.01
N ALA A 20 -6.41 -2.56 12.04
CA ALA A 20 -6.72 -3.42 10.90
C ALA A 20 -8.22 -3.35 10.54
N PRO A 21 -8.57 -3.56 9.27
CA PRO A 21 -9.96 -3.76 8.86
C PRO A 21 -10.51 -5.05 9.47
N ASP A 22 -11.80 -5.05 9.83
CA ASP A 22 -12.48 -6.24 10.39
C ASP A 22 -12.37 -7.46 9.48
N SER A 23 -12.31 -7.25 8.15
CA SER A 23 -12.14 -8.33 7.16
C SER A 23 -10.83 -9.12 7.30
N VAL A 24 -9.83 -8.58 7.98
CA VAL A 24 -8.56 -9.27 8.30
C VAL A 24 -8.73 -10.15 9.53
N VAL A 25 -9.58 -9.73 10.47
CA VAL A 25 -9.76 -10.38 11.78
C VAL A 25 -10.80 -11.50 11.71
N ASP A 26 -11.81 -11.35 10.83
CA ASP A 26 -12.86 -12.36 10.62
C ASP A 26 -12.37 -13.51 9.73
N THR A 27 -11.61 -14.45 10.31
CA THR A 27 -11.03 -15.62 9.62
C THR A 27 -12.02 -16.76 9.30
N GLN A 28 -13.32 -16.61 9.59
CA GLN A 28 -14.31 -17.70 9.52
C GLN A 28 -14.57 -18.29 8.10
N LYS A 29 -13.95 -17.77 7.04
CA LYS A 29 -14.29 -18.12 5.65
C LYS A 29 -13.25 -18.94 4.88
N HIS A 30 -12.01 -19.03 5.34
CA HIS A 30 -10.95 -19.72 4.62
C HIS A 30 -10.00 -20.46 5.57
N ASP A 31 -9.54 -21.64 5.16
CA ASP A 31 -8.72 -22.59 5.92
C ASP A 31 -7.25 -22.12 6.11
N SER A 32 -6.97 -20.83 5.91
CA SER A 32 -5.62 -20.27 5.92
C SER A 32 -5.62 -18.90 6.58
N ASP A 33 -4.73 -18.73 7.56
CA ASP A 33 -4.59 -17.49 8.31
C ASP A 33 -3.99 -16.36 7.44
N PRO A 34 -4.33 -15.09 7.73
CA PRO A 34 -3.65 -13.96 7.13
C PRO A 34 -2.15 -14.01 7.43
N SER A 35 -1.33 -13.57 6.48
CA SER A 35 0.13 -13.68 6.59
C SER A 35 0.83 -12.40 6.17
N PHE A 36 1.83 -11.99 6.95
CA PHE A 36 2.73 -10.89 6.59
C PHE A 36 3.78 -11.38 5.60
N VAL A 37 4.00 -10.62 4.53
CA VAL A 37 4.96 -10.92 3.47
C VAL A 37 5.81 -9.71 3.17
N ARG A 38 7.09 -9.94 2.85
CA ARG A 38 7.97 -8.88 2.34
C ARG A 38 7.91 -8.91 0.82
N LEU A 39 7.57 -7.77 0.23
CA LEU A 39 7.52 -7.59 -1.23
C LEU A 39 8.28 -6.32 -1.59
N ARG A 40 8.64 -6.23 -2.86
CA ARG A 40 9.29 -5.07 -3.46
C ARG A 40 8.35 -3.87 -3.47
N ASN A 41 8.81 -2.75 -2.93
CA ASN A 41 8.08 -1.50 -3.00
C ASN A 41 8.08 -0.99 -4.45
N PRO A 42 6.92 -0.69 -5.06
CA PRO A 42 6.85 -0.32 -6.47
C PRO A 42 7.49 1.04 -6.78
N LEU A 43 7.73 1.88 -5.76
CA LEU A 43 8.39 3.18 -5.92
C LEU A 43 9.88 3.14 -5.59
N THR A 44 10.24 2.58 -4.43
CA THR A 44 11.63 2.63 -3.93
C THR A 44 12.45 1.42 -4.35
N ASP A 45 11.82 0.37 -4.88
CA ASP A 45 12.44 -0.91 -5.20
C ASP A 45 12.99 -1.68 -3.97
N GLU A 46 12.78 -1.16 -2.76
CA GLU A 46 13.24 -1.76 -1.50
C GLU A 46 12.21 -2.73 -0.90
N ALA A 47 12.65 -3.57 0.03
CA ALA A 47 11.78 -4.47 0.78
C ALA A 47 10.78 -3.68 1.65
N SER A 48 9.49 -3.89 1.43
CA SER A 48 8.40 -3.34 2.24
C SER A 48 7.50 -4.45 2.77
N LEU A 49 6.85 -4.20 3.92
CA LEU A 49 5.97 -5.15 4.57
C LEU A 49 4.54 -5.00 4.05
N TYR A 50 3.96 -6.12 3.63
CA TYR A 50 2.57 -6.23 3.20
C TYR A 50 1.91 -7.37 3.95
N MET A 51 0.59 -7.46 3.84
CA MET A 51 -0.16 -8.56 4.40
C MET A 51 -1.14 -9.10 3.37
N LEU A 52 -1.16 -10.42 3.25
CA LEU A 52 -2.16 -11.14 2.47
C LEU A 52 -3.22 -11.65 3.44
N GLY A 53 -4.49 -11.36 3.12
CA GLY A 53 -5.63 -11.88 3.85
C GLY A 53 -5.74 -13.40 3.70
N SER A 54 -6.69 -13.99 4.41
CA SER A 54 -6.93 -15.44 4.36
C SER A 54 -7.13 -15.94 2.93
N GLY A 55 -6.37 -16.98 2.57
CA GLY A 55 -6.38 -17.58 1.23
C GLY A 55 -5.82 -16.68 0.11
N ASP A 56 -5.01 -15.66 0.45
CA ASP A 56 -4.39 -14.71 -0.49
C ASP A 56 -5.37 -13.95 -1.38
N VAL A 57 -6.63 -13.84 -0.91
CA VAL A 57 -7.73 -13.24 -1.68
C VAL A 57 -7.58 -11.71 -1.73
N GLN A 58 -7.08 -11.12 -0.64
CA GLN A 58 -6.98 -9.67 -0.44
C GLN A 58 -5.55 -9.27 -0.08
N LEU A 59 -5.11 -8.14 -0.62
CA LEU A 59 -3.81 -7.53 -0.32
C LEU A 59 -4.00 -6.28 0.52
N PHE A 60 -3.16 -6.15 1.54
CA PHE A 60 -3.11 -4.97 2.39
C PHE A 60 -1.68 -4.42 2.47
N GLU A 61 -1.58 -3.10 2.44
CA GLU A 61 -0.37 -2.37 2.76
C GLU A 61 -0.26 -2.18 4.27
N VAL A 62 0.94 -2.42 4.81
CA VAL A 62 1.26 -2.17 6.23
C VAL A 62 2.11 -0.91 6.33
N LYS A 63 1.60 0.10 7.02
CA LYS A 63 2.30 1.36 7.27
C LYS A 63 2.56 1.53 8.76
N ALA A 64 3.75 2.00 9.12
CA ALA A 64 4.04 2.42 10.49
C ALA A 64 3.90 3.94 10.59
N PHE A 65 3.14 4.40 11.57
CA PHE A 65 3.20 5.75 12.09
C PHE A 65 4.19 5.75 13.26
N GLU A 66 5.26 6.52 13.12
CA GLU A 66 6.35 6.61 14.08
C GLU A 66 6.62 8.08 14.40
N GLU A 67 6.63 8.39 15.69
CA GLU A 67 6.95 9.72 16.21
C GLU A 67 7.87 9.56 17.43
N ASP A 68 8.81 10.48 17.57
CA ASP A 68 9.82 10.41 18.63
C ASP A 68 9.19 10.45 20.02
N PHE A 69 9.82 9.74 20.97
CA PHE A 69 9.46 9.75 22.39
C PHE A 69 8.05 9.22 22.74
N HIS A 70 7.50 8.31 21.93
CA HIS A 70 6.23 7.65 22.20
C HIS A 70 6.39 6.22 22.76
N SER A 71 5.42 5.77 23.55
CA SER A 71 5.32 4.41 24.09
C SER A 71 3.86 4.03 24.34
N TRP A 72 3.55 2.74 24.35
CA TRP A 72 2.19 2.25 24.60
C TRP A 72 2.06 1.65 25.99
N PHE A 73 0.94 1.94 26.66
CA PHE A 73 0.50 1.20 27.85
C PHE A 73 -0.58 0.20 27.42
N VAL A 74 -0.24 -1.08 27.43
CA VAL A 74 -1.14 -2.17 27.01
C VAL A 74 -1.40 -3.08 28.20
N GLY A 75 -2.63 -3.03 28.73
CA GLY A 75 -3.00 -3.74 29.94
C GLY A 75 -2.17 -3.28 31.14
N GLN A 76 -1.33 -4.18 31.67
CA GLN A 76 -0.40 -3.91 32.79
C GLN A 76 1.08 -3.81 32.33
N THR A 77 1.31 -3.70 31.02
CA THR A 77 2.65 -3.65 30.43
C THR A 77 2.92 -2.33 29.73
N VAL A 78 4.21 -1.94 29.71
CA VAL A 78 4.69 -0.78 28.97
C VAL A 78 5.50 -1.27 27.79
N GLN A 79 5.05 -0.97 26.59
CA GLN A 79 5.74 -1.23 25.35
C GLN A 79 6.54 0.01 24.95
N ARG A 80 7.86 -0.15 24.86
CA ARG A 80 8.79 0.93 24.48
C ARG A 80 8.61 1.37 23.03
N ASP A 81 8.29 0.42 22.14
CA ASP A 81 8.03 0.73 20.74
C ASP A 81 6.68 1.46 20.62
N GLY A 82 6.74 2.78 20.39
CA GLY A 82 5.57 3.65 20.27
C GLY A 82 4.92 3.65 18.88
N ARG A 83 5.40 2.83 17.94
CA ARG A 83 4.85 2.80 16.57
C ARG A 83 3.41 2.31 16.56
N LEU A 84 2.61 2.89 15.67
CA LEU A 84 1.24 2.46 15.37
C LEU A 84 1.20 1.93 13.95
N LEU A 85 0.86 0.65 13.77
CA LEU A 85 0.74 0.07 12.44
C LEU A 85 -0.68 0.26 11.90
N PHE A 86 -0.79 0.72 10.66
CA PHE A 86 -2.02 0.78 9.90
C PHE A 86 -1.98 -0.27 8.81
N ILE A 87 -3.03 -1.09 8.77
CA ILE A 87 -3.27 -2.02 7.68
C ILE A 87 -4.38 -1.42 6.82
N THR A 88 -4.10 -1.22 5.54
CA THR A 88 -5.06 -0.64 4.61
C THR A 88 -5.17 -1.47 3.33
N PRO A 89 -6.38 -1.68 2.79
CA PRO A 89 -6.54 -2.40 1.54
C PRO A 89 -5.76 -1.76 0.40
N MET A 90 -5.03 -2.57 -0.37
CA MET A 90 -4.20 -2.12 -1.48
C MET A 90 -4.60 -2.84 -2.78
N ASP A 91 -4.54 -2.12 -3.90
CA ASP A 91 -4.74 -2.73 -5.22
C ASP A 91 -3.46 -3.49 -5.65
N PRO A 92 -3.52 -4.82 -5.86
CA PRO A 92 -2.36 -5.63 -6.28
C PRO A 92 -1.71 -5.17 -7.58
N LEU A 93 -2.45 -4.48 -8.47
CA LEU A 93 -1.89 -3.99 -9.74
C LEU A 93 -0.70 -3.05 -9.54
N TYR A 94 -0.65 -2.28 -8.43
CA TYR A 94 0.51 -1.44 -8.14
C TYR A 94 1.79 -2.25 -7.93
N LEU A 95 1.70 -3.44 -7.32
CA LEU A 95 2.85 -4.32 -7.11
C LEU A 95 3.21 -5.13 -8.35
N ILE A 96 2.22 -5.47 -9.19
CA ILE A 96 2.44 -6.23 -10.43
C ILE A 96 3.01 -5.35 -11.54
N LEU A 97 2.64 -4.06 -11.58
CA LEU A 97 3.00 -3.13 -12.64
C LEU A 97 4.52 -3.03 -12.90
N PRO A 98 5.41 -2.91 -11.88
CA PRO A 98 6.86 -2.91 -12.11
C PRO A 98 7.38 -4.14 -12.84
N TYR A 99 6.83 -5.34 -12.54
CA TYR A 99 7.21 -6.58 -13.21
C TYR A 99 6.80 -6.58 -14.69
N LEU A 100 5.58 -6.11 -14.98
CA LEU A 100 5.09 -5.95 -16.36
C LEU A 100 5.88 -4.90 -17.14
N ILE A 101 6.27 -3.79 -16.52
CA ILE A 101 7.10 -2.78 -17.18
C ILE A 101 8.49 -3.34 -17.50
N LYS A 102 9.08 -4.12 -16.57
CA LYS A 102 10.37 -4.79 -16.77
C LYS A 102 10.30 -5.77 -17.95
N SER A 103 9.30 -6.65 -18.00
CA SER A 103 9.12 -7.61 -19.10
C SER A 103 8.69 -6.95 -20.42
N GLY A 104 7.92 -5.85 -20.34
CA GLY A 104 7.46 -5.09 -21.50
C GLY A 104 8.58 -4.50 -22.36
N LYS A 105 9.79 -4.33 -21.81
CA LYS A 105 10.99 -3.93 -22.58
C LYS A 105 11.35 -4.92 -23.68
N GLU A 106 10.99 -6.20 -23.51
CA GLU A 106 11.21 -7.23 -24.53
C GLU A 106 10.15 -7.20 -25.63
N GLY A 107 9.01 -6.54 -25.40
CA GLY A 107 7.91 -6.40 -26.36
C GLY A 107 7.11 -7.69 -26.62
N LYS A 108 7.39 -8.77 -25.89
CA LYS A 108 6.79 -10.11 -26.06
C LYS A 108 5.54 -10.30 -25.22
N PHE A 109 4.72 -11.27 -25.64
CA PHE A 109 3.60 -11.79 -24.85
C PHE A 109 4.10 -12.95 -24.00
N GLN A 110 3.92 -12.88 -22.69
CA GLN A 110 4.42 -13.87 -21.73
C GLN A 110 3.32 -14.29 -20.76
N PRO A 111 3.32 -15.54 -20.26
CA PRO A 111 2.43 -15.95 -19.17
C PRO A 111 2.66 -15.11 -17.92
N VAL A 112 1.61 -14.78 -17.18
CA VAL A 112 1.72 -13.92 -15.99
C VAL A 112 2.63 -14.53 -14.91
N ASP A 113 2.59 -15.85 -14.74
CA ASP A 113 3.41 -16.57 -13.77
C ASP A 113 4.91 -16.43 -14.05
N GLN A 114 5.27 -16.27 -15.33
CA GLN A 114 6.67 -16.04 -15.74
C GLN A 114 7.08 -14.58 -15.54
N VAL A 115 6.13 -13.64 -15.67
CA VAL A 115 6.41 -12.21 -15.52
C VAL A 115 6.54 -11.82 -14.04
N VAL A 116 5.66 -12.32 -13.18
CA VAL A 116 5.62 -11.98 -11.74
C VAL A 116 6.49 -12.95 -10.94
N MET A 117 7.79 -12.93 -11.23
CA MET A 117 8.79 -13.76 -10.59
C MET A 117 9.93 -12.88 -10.06
N ASP A 118 10.27 -13.07 -8.79
CA ASP A 118 11.33 -12.32 -8.10
C ASP A 118 12.08 -13.28 -7.16
N GLU A 119 13.37 -13.48 -7.42
CA GLU A 119 14.21 -14.37 -6.60
C GLU A 119 14.46 -13.79 -5.21
N GLU A 120 14.50 -12.46 -5.08
CA GLU A 120 14.69 -11.77 -3.80
C GLU A 120 13.39 -11.74 -2.99
N PHE A 121 12.24 -11.70 -3.67
CA PHE A 121 10.91 -11.63 -3.05
C PHE A 121 9.96 -12.73 -3.58
N PRO A 122 10.19 -14.01 -3.23
CA PRO A 122 9.44 -15.14 -3.80
C PRO A 122 7.94 -15.13 -3.51
N ALA A 123 7.52 -14.37 -2.49
CA ALA A 123 6.11 -14.17 -2.14
C ALA A 123 5.32 -13.39 -3.22
N CYS A 124 5.97 -12.79 -4.22
CA CYS A 124 5.30 -12.08 -5.31
C CYS A 124 4.36 -12.98 -6.12
N SER A 125 4.66 -14.28 -6.23
CA SER A 125 3.82 -15.28 -6.89
C SER A 125 2.40 -15.35 -6.30
N ARG A 126 2.27 -15.14 -4.99
CA ARG A 126 0.99 -15.16 -4.28
C ARG A 126 0.06 -14.02 -4.70
N LEU A 127 0.59 -12.91 -5.23
CA LEU A 127 -0.20 -11.79 -5.73
C LEU A 127 -1.17 -12.18 -6.87
N LEU A 128 -0.85 -13.25 -7.60
CA LEU A 128 -1.67 -13.79 -8.67
C LEU A 128 -2.93 -14.50 -8.15
N SER A 129 -2.94 -14.92 -6.89
CA SER A 129 -4.08 -15.59 -6.24
C SER A 129 -5.15 -14.60 -5.76
N CYS A 130 -4.83 -13.30 -5.67
CA CYS A 130 -5.80 -12.28 -5.29
C CYS A 130 -6.99 -12.28 -6.27
N THR A 131 -8.23 -12.34 -5.76
CA THR A 131 -9.47 -12.51 -6.55
C THR A 131 -9.64 -11.51 -7.70
N HIS A 132 -9.02 -10.34 -7.56
CA HIS A 132 -9.09 -9.27 -8.55
C HIS A 132 -7.81 -9.09 -9.35
N SER A 133 -6.67 -9.68 -9.00
CA SER A 133 -5.41 -9.38 -9.70
C SER A 133 -5.47 -9.82 -11.15
N LEU A 134 -5.75 -11.10 -11.41
CA LEU A 134 -5.82 -11.66 -12.77
C LEU A 134 -6.87 -10.97 -13.65
N ALA A 135 -8.10 -10.82 -13.15
CA ALA A 135 -9.17 -10.15 -13.91
C ALA A 135 -8.91 -8.64 -14.13
N SER A 136 -8.10 -8.01 -13.26
CA SER A 136 -7.73 -6.60 -13.37
C SER A 136 -6.52 -6.37 -14.26
N LEU A 137 -5.72 -7.41 -14.60
CA LEU A 137 -4.54 -7.27 -15.46
C LEU A 137 -4.86 -6.61 -16.81
N ARG A 138 -6.06 -6.86 -17.35
CA ARG A 138 -6.56 -6.22 -18.59
C ARG A 138 -6.57 -4.68 -18.56
N HIS A 139 -6.48 -4.07 -17.37
CA HIS A 139 -6.39 -2.62 -17.18
C HIS A 139 -4.98 -2.06 -17.37
N ILE A 140 -3.93 -2.88 -17.29
CA ILE A 140 -2.53 -2.44 -17.43
C ILE A 140 -1.77 -3.22 -18.52
N ALA A 141 -2.35 -4.31 -19.01
CA ALA A 141 -1.78 -5.18 -20.02
C ALA A 141 -2.77 -5.52 -21.15
N GLU A 142 -2.23 -5.84 -22.32
CA GLU A 142 -2.92 -6.55 -23.39
C GLU A 142 -2.92 -8.04 -23.09
N GLU A 143 -4.03 -8.70 -23.37
CA GLU A 143 -4.21 -10.14 -23.19
C GLU A 143 -4.40 -10.78 -24.57
N LYS A 144 -3.70 -11.88 -24.80
CA LYS A 144 -3.91 -12.77 -25.94
C LYS A 144 -4.10 -14.18 -25.43
N GLU A 145 -5.09 -14.87 -25.99
CA GLU A 145 -5.36 -16.26 -25.66
C GLU A 145 -4.96 -17.14 -26.83
N VAL A 146 -4.12 -18.14 -26.56
CA VAL A 146 -3.68 -19.14 -27.54
C VAL A 146 -3.75 -20.50 -26.86
N ALA A 147 -4.51 -21.44 -27.42
CA ALA A 147 -4.66 -22.80 -26.88
C ALA A 147 -5.07 -22.84 -25.39
N ASN A 148 -6.04 -21.99 -24.99
CA ASN A 148 -6.53 -21.81 -23.61
C ASN A 148 -5.49 -21.27 -22.62
N LEU A 149 -4.32 -20.83 -23.09
CA LEU A 149 -3.31 -20.14 -22.29
C LEU A 149 -3.39 -18.64 -22.56
N LYS A 150 -3.38 -17.87 -21.47
CA LYS A 150 -3.40 -16.41 -21.51
C LYS A 150 -1.99 -15.86 -21.42
N PHE A 151 -1.65 -15.01 -22.37
CA PHE A 151 -0.40 -14.29 -22.43
C PHE A 151 -0.66 -12.81 -22.28
N HIS A 152 0.19 -12.14 -21.51
CA HIS A 152 0.07 -10.73 -21.22
C HIS A 152 1.28 -9.97 -21.76
N ARG A 153 1.02 -8.74 -22.21
CA ARG A 153 2.03 -7.76 -22.61
C ARG A 153 1.68 -6.41 -22.01
N TYR A 154 2.65 -5.74 -21.39
CA TYR A 154 2.45 -4.40 -20.86
C TYR A 154 1.92 -3.42 -21.92
N SER A 155 0.94 -2.59 -21.53
CA SER A 155 0.38 -1.54 -22.38
C SER A 155 0.39 -0.22 -21.63
N GLN A 156 1.20 0.72 -22.12
CA GLN A 156 1.33 2.05 -21.53
C GLN A 156 0.02 2.83 -21.60
N GLU A 157 -0.71 2.76 -22.72
CA GLU A 157 -1.98 3.46 -22.92
C GLU A 157 -3.01 3.03 -21.87
N LYS A 158 -3.24 1.71 -21.73
CA LYS A 158 -4.17 1.17 -20.73
C LYS A 158 -3.76 1.55 -19.31
N THR A 159 -2.47 1.47 -19.01
CA THR A 159 -1.92 1.83 -17.71
C THR A 159 -2.19 3.30 -17.37
N MET A 160 -2.03 4.20 -18.34
CA MET A 160 -2.31 5.62 -18.15
C MET A 160 -3.81 5.88 -17.90
N ASP A 161 -4.69 5.22 -18.63
CA ASP A 161 -6.13 5.31 -18.40
C ASP A 161 -6.54 4.77 -17.02
N TRP A 162 -5.93 3.66 -16.59
CA TRP A 162 -6.15 3.09 -15.27
C TRP A 162 -5.67 4.04 -14.17
N LEU A 163 -4.47 4.61 -14.30
CA LEU A 163 -3.92 5.59 -13.36
C LEU A 163 -4.79 6.85 -13.28
N LYS A 164 -5.25 7.37 -14.42
CA LYS A 164 -6.14 8.53 -14.46
C LYS A 164 -7.41 8.29 -13.65
N LYS A 165 -8.06 7.12 -13.83
CA LYS A 165 -9.24 6.71 -13.06
C LYS A 165 -8.94 6.55 -11.57
N LYS A 166 -7.74 6.06 -11.20
CA LYS A 166 -7.31 5.98 -9.80
C LYS A 166 -7.19 7.37 -9.17
N VAL A 167 -6.57 8.32 -9.87
CA VAL A 167 -6.46 9.72 -9.40
C VAL A 167 -7.84 10.35 -9.25
N GLU A 168 -8.72 10.20 -10.23
CA GLU A 168 -10.10 10.71 -10.17
C GLU A 168 -10.87 10.16 -8.96
N ARG A 169 -10.77 8.86 -8.68
CA ARG A 169 -11.38 8.23 -7.49
C ARG A 169 -10.83 8.81 -6.20
N THR A 170 -9.53 9.03 -6.10
CA THR A 170 -8.93 9.64 -4.90
C THR A 170 -9.38 11.09 -4.73
N VAL A 171 -9.38 11.89 -5.79
CA VAL A 171 -9.87 13.28 -5.74
C VAL A 171 -11.32 13.31 -5.25
N ALA A 172 -12.18 12.42 -5.74
CA ALA A 172 -13.56 12.32 -5.29
C ALA A 172 -13.65 11.95 -3.79
N ALA A 173 -12.82 11.01 -3.33
CA ALA A 173 -12.77 10.61 -1.92
C ALA A 173 -12.28 11.75 -0.99
N LEU A 174 -11.25 12.49 -1.41
CA LEU A 174 -10.72 13.64 -0.67
C LEU A 174 -11.76 14.77 -0.56
N LYS A 175 -12.47 15.07 -1.65
CA LYS A 175 -13.57 16.04 -1.67
C LYS A 175 -14.69 15.64 -0.71
N LYS A 176 -15.10 14.36 -0.75
CA LYS A 176 -16.15 13.81 0.14
C LYS A 176 -15.76 13.89 1.62
N ARG A 177 -14.47 13.73 1.94
CA ARG A 177 -13.95 13.80 3.31
C ARG A 177 -13.57 15.23 3.75
N HIS A 178 -13.86 16.24 2.92
CA HIS A 178 -13.51 17.65 3.16
C HIS A 178 -12.01 17.88 3.47
N ILE A 179 -11.14 17.02 2.94
CA ILE A 179 -9.69 17.15 3.13
C ILE A 179 -9.19 18.24 2.19
N SER A 180 -8.58 19.28 2.74
CA SER A 180 -8.07 20.41 1.97
C SER A 180 -6.66 20.10 1.44
N VAL A 181 -6.51 20.10 0.10
CA VAL A 181 -5.23 19.81 -0.60
C VAL A 181 -4.53 21.11 -1.07
N GLY A 182 -4.85 22.23 -0.43
CA GLY A 182 -4.30 23.55 -0.74
C GLY A 182 -2.90 23.76 -0.15
N GLU A 183 -2.16 24.73 -0.69
CA GLU A 183 -0.80 25.11 -0.25
C GLU A 183 -0.74 25.73 1.16
N GLY A 184 -1.90 25.98 1.77
CA GLY A 184 -2.02 26.48 3.13
C GLY A 184 -2.36 25.36 4.11
N VAL A 185 -1.60 25.27 5.19
CA VAL A 185 -1.93 24.45 6.37
C VAL A 185 -3.28 24.92 6.92
N LYS A 186 -4.30 24.06 6.86
CA LYS A 186 -5.53 24.23 7.63
C LYS A 186 -5.40 23.37 8.88
N SER A 187 -5.05 24.01 9.98
CA SER A 187 -5.27 23.40 11.30
C SER A 187 -6.78 23.26 11.51
N SER A 188 -7.24 22.23 12.23
CA SER A 188 -8.64 22.14 12.69
C SER A 188 -9.06 23.39 13.49
N THR A 189 -8.08 24.13 14.03
CA THR A 189 -8.27 25.34 14.82
C THR A 189 -8.25 26.63 13.97
N TYR A 190 -7.89 26.60 12.68
CA TYR A 190 -7.84 27.80 11.84
C TYR A 190 -8.08 27.53 10.35
N VAL A 191 -9.18 28.07 9.81
CA VAL A 191 -9.50 28.05 8.38
C VAL A 191 -9.35 29.47 7.82
N ARG A 192 -8.32 29.70 7.00
CA ARG A 192 -8.22 30.93 6.20
C ARG A 192 -9.07 30.76 4.93
N VAL A 193 -10.21 31.45 4.88
CA VAL A 193 -11.09 31.48 3.71
C VAL A 193 -10.56 32.54 2.75
N LYS A 194 -9.96 32.14 1.63
CA LYS A 194 -9.89 32.97 0.44
C LYS A 194 -10.48 32.18 -0.73
N SER A 195 -11.48 32.78 -1.37
CA SER A 195 -12.14 32.30 -2.58
C SER A 195 -11.41 32.85 -3.80
N GLU A 196 -10.85 31.98 -4.64
CA GLU A 196 -10.41 32.33 -6.00
C GLU A 196 -10.97 31.32 -7.02
N PRO A 197 -11.15 31.73 -8.29
CA PRO A 197 -12.16 31.15 -9.17
C PRO A 197 -11.75 29.85 -9.88
N ASP A 198 -12.81 29.14 -10.27
CA ASP A 198 -12.96 27.68 -10.44
C ASP A 198 -12.45 27.09 -11.77
N HIS A 199 -11.48 27.71 -12.46
CA HIS A 199 -11.15 27.29 -13.84
C HIS A 199 -9.79 26.61 -14.04
N ASN A 200 -8.92 26.58 -13.02
CA ASN A 200 -7.58 25.98 -13.13
C ASN A 200 -7.20 25.10 -11.91
N GLU A 201 -8.17 24.87 -11.02
CA GLU A 201 -8.03 24.08 -9.80
C GLU A 201 -7.97 22.57 -10.09
N GLY A 202 -8.66 22.10 -11.14
CA GLY A 202 -8.75 20.68 -11.50
C GLY A 202 -7.41 20.03 -11.83
N GLU A 203 -6.60 20.65 -12.69
CA GLU A 203 -5.28 20.14 -13.08
C GLU A 203 -4.24 20.27 -11.95
N LYS A 204 -4.30 21.36 -11.18
CA LYS A 204 -3.46 21.55 -9.99
C LYS A 204 -3.80 20.53 -8.91
N LEU A 205 -5.08 20.23 -8.69
CA LEU A 205 -5.53 19.15 -7.81
C LEU A 205 -5.15 17.78 -8.36
N GLN A 206 -5.05 17.59 -9.68
CA GLN A 206 -4.61 16.33 -10.27
C GLN A 206 -3.11 16.10 -10.04
N LEU A 207 -2.24 17.06 -10.37
CA LEU A 207 -0.80 16.97 -10.08
C LEU A 207 -0.49 16.96 -8.57
N LYS A 208 -1.23 17.74 -7.78
CA LYS A 208 -1.08 17.75 -6.32
C LYS A 208 -1.70 16.51 -5.69
N CYS A 209 -2.76 15.90 -6.21
CA CYS A 209 -3.24 14.60 -5.76
C CYS A 209 -2.31 13.48 -6.21
N SER A 210 -1.58 13.61 -7.32
CA SER A 210 -0.46 12.71 -7.63
C SER A 210 0.65 12.84 -6.57
N ARG A 211 1.05 14.06 -6.21
CA ARG A 211 2.02 14.30 -5.13
C ARG A 211 1.50 13.99 -3.73
N GLN A 212 0.21 14.20 -3.45
CA GLN A 212 -0.43 14.01 -2.15
C GLN A 212 -0.96 12.59 -2.00
N LEU A 213 -1.23 11.84 -3.08
CA LEU A 213 -1.26 10.38 -3.03
C LEU A 213 0.13 9.90 -2.64
N PHE A 214 1.19 10.47 -3.21
CA PHE A 214 2.56 10.18 -2.82
C PHE A 214 2.98 10.69 -1.43
N GLN A 215 2.31 11.71 -0.86
CA GLN A 215 2.69 12.35 0.41
C GLN A 215 1.75 11.95 1.56
N LEU A 216 0.47 11.68 1.32
CA LEU A 216 -0.45 11.03 2.27
C LEU A 216 -0.22 9.51 2.35
N PHE A 217 0.33 8.84 1.33
CA PHE A 217 0.76 7.44 1.46
C PHE A 217 2.21 7.27 1.95
N LEU A 218 3.02 8.34 2.06
CA LEU A 218 4.47 8.16 2.27
C LEU A 218 5.19 9.23 3.10
N LEU A 219 4.51 10.22 3.68
CA LEU A 219 5.19 11.23 4.51
C LEU A 219 4.43 11.51 5.80
N HIS A 220 4.68 10.66 6.80
CA HIS A 220 5.08 11.07 8.16
C HIS A 220 5.96 9.95 8.74
N LEU A 221 7.16 9.82 8.17
CA LEU A 221 8.32 9.21 8.82
C LEU A 221 9.45 10.23 8.67
N PRO A 222 9.96 10.80 9.77
CA PRO A 222 11.05 11.77 9.74
C PRO A 222 12.37 11.06 9.39
N VAL A 223 13.28 11.81 8.77
CA VAL A 223 14.73 11.58 8.96
C VAL A 223 15.10 12.13 10.33
#